data_AF-A0A1D2MNG3-F1
#
_entry.id   AF-A0A1D2MNG3-F1
#
_cell.length_a   1.000
_cell.length_b   1.000
_cell.length_c   1.000
_cell.angle_alpha   90.00
_cell.angle_beta   90.00
_cell.angle_gamma   90.00
#
_symmetry.space_group_name_H-M   'P 1'
#
loop_
_entity.id
_entity.type
_entity.pdbx_description
1 polymer ?
#
loop_
_entity_poly.entity_id
_entity_poly.type
_entity_poly.pdbx_seq_one_letter_code
_entity_poly.pdbx_strand_id
1 'polypeptide(L)' 'MNLDVEGNELDVLQTIPFDSVFIKTISVEYIHNSGGRNAVKQFMVAKGFRVFGEVTDPRNWANDLVFVNERL' A
#
# COMPACT_ATOMS: atom_id res chain seq x y z
N MET A 1 5.75 6.30 5.62
CA MET A 1 5.87 5.02 6.35
C MET A 1 6.12 3.93 5.31
N ASN A 2 7.00 2.96 5.59
CA ASN A 2 7.10 1.76 4.76
C ASN A 2 6.37 0.62 5.48
N LEU A 3 5.53 -0.13 4.78
CA LEU A 3 4.86 -1.31 5.32
C LEU A 3 5.28 -2.53 4.49
N ASP A 4 6.17 -3.32 5.08
CA ASP A 4 6.74 -4.52 4.50
C ASP A 4 6.55 -5.65 5.52
N VAL A 5 5.66 -6.58 5.20
CA VAL A 5 5.24 -7.66 6.10
C VAL A 5 5.10 -8.95 5.30
N GLU A 6 6.19 -9.37 4.65
CA GLU A 6 6.39 -10.65 3.94
C GLU A 6 5.09 -11.34 3.46
N GLY A 7 4.26 -10.63 2.68
CA GLY A 7 3.07 -11.16 2.03
C GLY A 7 1.74 -11.08 2.77
N ASN A 8 1.70 -10.40 3.92
CA ASN A 8 0.47 -10.12 4.65
C ASN A 8 0.14 -8.62 4.67
N GLU A 9 0.65 -7.83 3.72
CA GLU A 9 0.51 -6.37 3.75
C GLU A 9 -0.96 -5.97 3.70
N LEU A 10 -1.79 -6.62 2.87
CA LEU A 10 -3.22 -6.30 2.77
C LEU A 10 -3.96 -6.61 4.09
N ASP A 11 -3.63 -7.73 4.73
CA ASP A 11 -4.23 -8.10 6.02
C ASP A 11 -3.85 -7.10 7.11
N VAL A 12 -2.58 -6.68 7.14
CA VAL A 12 -2.12 -5.64 8.08
C VAL A 12 -2.80 -4.31 7.79
N LEU A 13 -2.88 -3.89 6.53
CA LEU A 13 -3.58 -2.67 6.11
C LEU A 13 -5.05 -2.66 6.60
N GLN A 14 -5.75 -3.80 6.58
CA GLN A 14 -7.13 -3.90 7.07
C GLN A 14 -7.25 -3.68 8.58
N THR A 15 -6.19 -3.89 9.35
CA THR A 15 -6.19 -3.65 10.81
C THR A 15 -5.91 -2.19 11.18
N ILE A 16 -5.40 -1.37 10.26
CA ILE A 16 -5.04 0.02 10.55
C ILE A 16 -6.31 0.87 10.75
N PRO A 17 -6.46 1.57 11.89
CA PRO A 17 -7.56 2.48 12.12
C PRO A 17 -7.32 3.83 11.39
N PHE A 18 -7.51 3.86 10.08
CA PHE A 18 -7.27 5.04 9.21
C PHE A 18 -8.10 6.28 9.57
N ASP A 19 -9.13 6.13 10.40
CA ASP A 19 -9.92 7.26 10.92
C ASP A 19 -9.29 7.90 12.16
N SER A 20 -8.42 7.16 12.87
CA SER A 20 -7.75 7.61 14.09
C SER A 20 -6.27 7.92 13.89
N VAL A 21 -5.68 7.48 12.78
CA VAL A 21 -4.26 7.67 12.47
C VAL A 21 -4.12 8.38 11.13
N PHE A 22 -3.40 9.50 11.13
CA PHE A 22 -3.03 10.19 9.90
C PHE A 22 -1.73 9.63 9.34
N ILE A 23 -1.80 9.09 8.12
CA ILE A 23 -0.64 8.63 7.36
C ILE A 23 -0.55 9.48 6.10
N LYS A 24 0.52 10.29 5.98
CA LYS A 24 0.72 11.14 4.81
C LYS A 24 1.11 10.35 3.56
N THR A 25 1.98 9.36 3.73
CA THR A 25 2.55 8.56 2.65
C THR A 25 2.82 7.13 3.12
N ILE A 26 2.50 6.14 2.31
CA ILE A 26 2.78 4.73 2.57
C ILE A 26 3.24 4.01 1.29
N SER A 27 4.32 3.24 1.39
CA SER A 27 4.74 2.26 0.37
C SER A 27 4.26 0.88 0.79
N VAL A 28 3.73 0.10 -0.16
CA VAL A 28 3.17 -1.23 0.09
C VAL A 28 3.63 -2.19 -0.99
N GLU A 29 4.33 -3.26 -0.59
CA GLU A 29 4.66 -4.38 -1.47
C GLU A 29 3.37 -5.14 -1.85
N TYR A 30 3.20 -5.46 -3.13
CA TYR A 30 1.99 -6.14 -3.62
C TYR A 30 2.23 -7.55 -4.17
N ILE A 31 3.46 -8.03 -4.23
CA ILE A 31 3.74 -9.27 -4.97
C ILE A 31 3.32 -10.53 -4.23
N HIS A 32 3.47 -10.55 -2.91
CA HIS A 32 3.13 -11.70 -2.09
C HIS A 32 1.67 -11.68 -1.61
N ASN A 33 0.94 -10.59 -1.86
CA ASN A 33 -0.48 -10.49 -1.55
C ASN A 33 -1.32 -11.34 -2.51
N SER A 34 -2.25 -12.14 -1.95
CA SER A 34 -3.15 -13.03 -2.69
C SER A 34 -4.03 -12.33 -3.75
N GLY A 35 -4.33 -11.04 -3.56
CA GLY A 35 -5.04 -10.19 -4.54
C GLY A 35 -4.13 -9.30 -5.40
N GLY A 36 -2.82 -9.37 -5.18
CA GLY A 36 -1.79 -8.64 -5.90
C GLY A 36 -1.98 -7.11 -5.90
N ARG A 37 -1.36 -6.49 -6.90
CA ARG A 37 -1.36 -5.02 -7.11
C ARG A 37 -2.74 -4.38 -7.07
N ASN A 38 -3.75 -5.03 -7.66
CA ASN A 38 -5.09 -4.45 -7.80
C ASN A 38 -5.83 -4.42 -6.47
N ALA A 39 -5.72 -5.47 -5.64
CA ALA A 39 -6.37 -5.48 -4.33
C ALA A 39 -5.80 -4.41 -3.40
N VAL A 40 -4.47 -4.28 -3.35
CA VAL A 40 -3.79 -3.23 -2.58
C VAL A 40 -4.23 -1.84 -3.06
N LYS A 41 -4.23 -1.60 -4.37
CA LYS A 41 -4.67 -0.33 -4.95
C LYS A 41 -6.12 0.00 -4.59
N GLN A 42 -7.04 -0.94 -4.77
CA GLN A 42 -8.47 -0.73 -4.49
C GLN A 42 -8.71 -0.43 -3.01
N PHE A 43 -8.07 -1.19 -2.13
CA PHE A 43 -8.18 -0.97 -0.68
C PHE A 43 -7.68 0.43 -0.29
N MET A 44 -6.48 0.81 -0.72
CA MET A 44 -5.89 2.11 -0.37
C MET A 44 -6.69 3.28 -0.93
N VAL A 45 -7.23 3.16 -2.15
CA VAL A 45 -8.14 4.16 -2.73
C VAL A 45 -9.42 4.28 -1.91
N ALA A 46 -10.01 3.17 -1.45
CA ALA A 46 -11.18 3.19 -0.58
C ALA A 46 -10.92 3.84 0.79
N LYS A 47 -9.65 3.90 1.24
CA LYS A 47 -9.23 4.62 2.46
C LYS A 47 -8.85 6.10 2.22
N GLY A 48 -9.05 6.60 1.01
CA GLY A 48 -8.83 8.00 0.65
C GLY A 48 -7.39 8.35 0.26
N PHE A 49 -6.59 7.35 -0.12
CA PHE A 49 -5.27 7.58 -0.70
C PHE A 49 -5.34 7.58 -2.23
N ARG A 50 -4.39 8.26 -2.86
CA ARG A 50 -4.13 8.09 -4.30
C ARG A 50 -2.79 7.42 -4.54
N VAL A 51 -2.66 6.74 -5.67
CA VAL A 51 -1.36 6.27 -6.15
C VAL A 51 -0.52 7.49 -6.53
N PHE A 52 0.66 7.58 -5.92
CA PHE A 52 1.69 8.57 -6.27
C PHE A 52 2.64 8.01 -7.32
N GLY A 53 3.06 6.76 -7.16
CA GLY A 53 3.99 6.10 -8.05
C GLY A 53 4.08 4.61 -7.75
N GLU A 54 4.94 3.95 -8.52
CA GLU A 54 5.18 2.52 -8.44
C GLU A 54 6.69 2.28 -8.57
N VAL A 55 7.22 1.41 -7.72
CA VAL A 55 8.64 1.04 -7.73
C VAL A 55 8.73 -0.44 -8.09
N THR A 56 9.36 -0.72 -9.23
CA THR A 56 9.53 -2.08 -9.76
C THR A 56 10.99 -2.35 -10.12
N ASP A 57 11.47 -3.57 -9.88
CA ASP A 57 12.75 -4.05 -10.43
C ASP A 57 12.50 -5.16 -11.47
N PRO A 58 13.16 -5.14 -12.65
CA PRO A 58 12.99 -6.18 -13.68
C PRO A 58 13.33 -7.61 -13.22
N ARG A 59 14.12 -7.77 -12.15
CA ARG A 59 14.45 -9.06 -11.52
C ARG A 59 13.48 -9.43 -10.41
N ASN A 60 12.39 -8.66 -10.26
CA ASN A 60 11.33 -8.88 -9.30
C ASN A 60 11.75 -8.70 -7.83
N TRP A 61 12.73 -7.84 -7.58
CA TRP A 61 13.23 -7.52 -6.23
C TRP A 61 12.51 -6.35 -5.55
N ALA A 62 11.66 -5.63 -6.29
CA ALA A 62 10.83 -4.54 -5.77
C ALA A 62 9.51 -4.54 -6.52
N ASN A 63 8.42 -4.35 -5.78
CA ASN A 63 7.05 -4.43 -6.28
C ASN A 63 6.13 -3.61 -5.37
N ASP A 64 6.39 -2.31 -5.31
CA ASP A 64 5.73 -1.41 -4.37
C ASP A 64 4.81 -0.43 -5.07
N LEU A 65 3.63 -0.21 -4.49
CA LEU A 65 2.82 0.96 -4.78
C LEU A 65 3.06 2.02 -3.70
N VAL A 66 3.39 3.24 -4.13
CA VAL A 66 3.52 4.39 -3.24
C VAL A 66 2.22 5.17 -3.26
N PHE A 67 1.64 5.40 -2.08
CA PHE A 67 0.38 6.09 -1.87
C PHE A 67 0.56 7.37 -1.09
N VAL A 68 -0.23 8.39 -1.40
CA VAL A 68 -0.28 9.65 -0.66
C VAL A 68 -1.71 9.99 -0.24
N ASN A 69 -1.84 10.54 0.96
CA ASN A 69 -3.08 11.10 1.47
C ASN A 69 -3.08 12.61 1.24
N GLU A 70 -4.07 13.09 0.48
CA GLU A 70 -4.18 14.50 0.10
C GLU A 70 -4.93 15.34 1.13
N ARG A 71 -5.42 14.74 2.21
CA ARG A 71 -5.87 15.50 3.38
C ARG A 71 -4.70 16.38 3.88
N LEU A 72 -4.97 17.68 4.01
CA LEU A 72 -4.06 18.70 4.54
C LEU A 72 -4.15 18.75 6.06
#